data_AF-A0A2N3DFD4-F1
#
_entry.id   AF-A0A2N3DFD4-F1
#
_cell.length_a   1.000
_cell.length_b   1.000
_cell.length_c   1.000
_cell.angle_alpha   90.00
_cell.angle_beta   90.00
_cell.angle_gamma   90.00
#
_symmetry.space_group_name_H-M   'P 1'
#
loop_
_entity.id
_entity.type
_entity.pdbx_description
1 polymer ?
#
loop_
_entity_poly.entity_id
_entity_poly.type
_entity_poly.pdbx_seq_one_letter_code
_entity_poly.pdbx_strand_id
1 'polypeptide(L)'
;MTQLTSTRHLALLARVVTALESPGDLDNRTRHALIDEIDAAAEHFMAWPVPWPIDVHFASIDHCDGVDYFLAPSRPTLTGQLAEFCREHWPEINHQQDHASLDDETVVREYFNRHPDTYLSTQVEPLAPERLADRALLMAGRVLPLSNRHLSPGTCHNLLEWTETDAQARPLMVTDTPLGWFVPTARSFVSGDLPDDLDAVLRFAREHDAAYLLLGPDGDITEALPVFY
;
A
#
# COMPACT_ATOMS: atom_id res chain seq x y z
N MET A 1 -2.99 14.23 20.08
CA MET A 1 -2.73 12.96 20.80
C MET A 1 -1.25 12.66 20.68
N THR A 2 -0.57 12.38 21.79
CA THR A 2 0.84 12.01 21.79
C THR A 2 0.99 10.59 21.23
N GLN A 3 1.86 10.41 20.23
CA GLN A 3 2.10 9.12 19.60
C GLN A 3 2.58 8.08 20.63
N LEU A 4 1.95 6.90 20.66
CA LEU A 4 2.40 5.77 21.47
C LEU A 4 3.72 5.24 20.90
N THR A 5 4.74 5.05 21.73
CA THR A 5 6.02 4.46 21.33
C THR A 5 6.25 3.16 22.10
N SER A 6 7.08 2.27 21.55
CA SER A 6 7.47 1.02 22.23
C SER A 6 7.98 1.27 23.66
N THR A 7 8.86 2.26 23.85
CA THR A 7 9.38 2.63 25.18
C THR A 7 8.29 3.10 26.14
N ARG A 8 7.33 3.92 25.68
CA ARG A 8 6.22 4.38 26.52
C ARG A 8 5.27 3.25 26.87
N HIS A 9 5.03 2.33 25.93
CA HIS A 9 4.21 1.16 26.18
C HIS A 9 4.87 0.23 27.20
N LEU A 10 6.18 -0.02 27.09
CA LEU A 10 6.93 -0.79 28.10
C LEU A 10 6.88 -0.14 29.49
N ALA A 11 7.00 1.19 29.56
CA ALA A 11 6.87 1.92 30.82
C ALA A 11 5.46 1.83 31.42
N LEU A 12 4.42 1.84 30.58
CA LEU A 12 3.04 1.60 31.01
C LEU A 12 2.89 0.20 31.58
N LEU A 13 3.36 -0.84 30.88
CA LEU A 13 3.31 -2.23 31.36
C LEU A 13 4.06 -2.40 32.69
N ALA A 14 5.23 -1.80 32.84
CA ALA A 14 5.98 -1.83 34.10
C ALA A 14 5.17 -1.22 35.26
N ARG A 15 4.51 -0.08 35.04
CA ARG A 15 3.63 0.55 36.03
C ARG A 15 2.42 -0.32 36.37
N VAL A 16 1.84 -0.99 35.37
CA VAL A 16 0.74 -1.94 35.58
C VAL A 16 1.18 -3.10 36.45
N VAL A 17 2.35 -3.68 36.18
CA VAL A 17 2.92 -4.76 37.01
C VAL A 17 3.12 -4.28 38.46
N THR A 18 3.75 -3.13 38.68
CA THR A 18 3.93 -2.57 40.03
C THR A 18 2.59 -2.35 40.75
N ALA A 19 1.58 -1.85 40.04
CA ALA A 19 0.25 -1.63 40.60
C ALA A 19 -0.45 -2.94 41.00
N LEU A 20 -0.23 -4.03 40.25
CA LEU A 20 -0.75 -5.36 40.55
C LEU A 20 -0.01 -6.02 41.72
N GLU A 21 1.30 -5.81 41.84
CA GLU A 21 2.13 -6.34 42.93
C GLU A 21 1.85 -5.65 44.27
N SER A 22 1.53 -4.35 44.27
CA SER A 22 1.26 -3.57 45.49
C SER A 22 -0.03 -2.74 45.39
N PRO A 23 -1.22 -3.38 45.44
CA PRO A 23 -2.49 -2.68 45.19
C PRO A 23 -2.85 -1.64 46.25
N GLY A 24 -2.36 -1.81 47.48
CA GLY A 24 -2.63 -0.92 48.62
C GLY A 24 -1.96 0.44 48.52
N ASP A 25 -0.93 0.57 47.69
CA ASP A 25 -0.13 1.78 47.53
C ASP A 25 -0.67 2.71 46.42
N LEU A 26 -1.65 2.25 45.63
CA LEU A 26 -2.31 3.07 44.61
C LEU A 26 -3.50 3.83 45.18
N ASP A 27 -3.36 5.15 45.25
CA ASP A 27 -4.49 6.04 45.47
C ASP A 27 -5.50 5.98 44.29
N ASN A 28 -6.75 6.40 44.57
CA ASN A 28 -7.83 6.32 43.59
C ASN A 28 -7.58 7.18 42.33
N ARG A 29 -6.87 8.31 42.44
CA ARG A 29 -6.58 9.18 41.29
C ARG A 29 -5.56 8.51 40.37
N THR A 30 -4.49 7.97 40.95
CA THR A 30 -3.45 7.24 40.23
C THR A 30 -4.03 5.98 39.56
N ARG A 31 -4.97 5.30 40.22
CA ARG A 31 -5.69 4.16 39.64
C ARG A 31 -6.51 4.54 38.41
N HIS A 32 -7.33 5.60 38.49
CA HIS A 32 -8.12 6.04 37.33
C HIS A 32 -7.23 6.48 36.17
N ALA A 33 -6.17 7.24 36.45
CA ALA A 33 -5.23 7.65 35.41
C ALA A 33 -4.57 6.44 34.72
N LEU A 34 -4.22 5.39 35.47
CA LEU A 34 -3.65 4.17 34.91
C LEU A 34 -4.66 3.41 34.03
N ILE A 35 -5.94 3.37 34.42
CA ILE A 35 -7.01 2.78 33.60
C ILE A 35 -7.16 3.56 32.29
N ASP A 36 -7.25 4.89 32.36
CA ASP A 36 -7.37 5.74 31.16
C ASP A 36 -6.18 5.54 30.19
N GLU A 37 -4.96 5.38 30.72
CA GLU A 37 -3.78 5.10 29.91
C GLU A 37 -3.80 3.71 29.26
N ILE A 38 -4.33 2.69 29.96
CA ILE A 38 -4.51 1.33 29.42
C ILE A 38 -5.55 1.36 28.30
N ASP A 39 -6.69 2.00 28.53
CA ASP A 39 -7.78 2.10 27.54
C ASP A 39 -7.30 2.83 26.28
N ALA A 40 -6.59 3.96 26.45
CA ALA A 40 -6.00 4.68 25.32
C ALA A 40 -4.97 3.85 24.55
N ALA A 41 -4.16 3.03 25.25
CA ALA A 41 -3.24 2.12 24.58
C ALA A 41 -3.99 1.02 23.82
N ALA A 42 -5.03 0.43 24.40
CA ALA A 42 -5.86 -0.59 23.75
C ALA A 42 -6.54 -0.05 22.50
N GLU A 43 -7.14 1.14 22.57
CA GLU A 43 -7.72 1.84 21.41
C GLU A 43 -6.68 2.08 20.31
N HIS A 44 -5.45 2.45 20.68
CA HIS A 44 -4.35 2.64 19.73
C HIS A 44 -4.01 1.34 18.99
N PHE A 45 -3.85 0.21 19.68
CA PHE A 45 -3.58 -1.08 19.01
C PHE A 45 -4.72 -1.56 18.12
N MET A 46 -5.98 -1.25 18.45
CA MET A 46 -7.11 -1.58 17.59
C MET A 46 -7.12 -0.77 16.29
N ALA A 47 -6.66 0.48 16.33
CA ALA A 47 -6.70 1.39 15.17
C ALA A 47 -5.42 1.33 14.30
N TRP A 48 -4.30 0.85 14.84
CA TRP A 48 -2.99 0.87 14.19
C TRP A 48 -2.35 -0.52 14.19
N PRO A 49 -2.44 -1.28 13.09
CA PRO A 49 -1.79 -2.60 12.95
C PRO A 49 -0.28 -2.55 13.20
N VAL A 50 0.34 -1.44 12.82
CA VAL A 50 1.73 -1.09 13.14
C VAL A 50 1.68 0.10 14.10
N PRO A 51 1.74 -0.11 15.42
CA PRO A 51 1.46 0.92 16.42
C PRO A 51 2.59 1.95 16.57
N TRP A 52 3.80 1.61 16.13
CA TRP A 52 5.00 2.46 16.08
C TRP A 52 5.90 1.98 14.93
N PRO A 53 6.84 2.81 14.43
CA PRO A 53 7.70 2.42 13.32
C PRO A 53 8.46 1.13 13.62
N ILE A 54 8.48 0.21 12.66
CA ILE A 54 9.29 -1.01 12.72
C ILE A 54 10.18 -1.07 11.49
N ASP A 55 11.43 -1.48 11.67
CA ASP A 55 12.31 -1.76 10.54
C ASP A 55 11.97 -3.14 9.98
N VAL A 56 11.79 -3.20 8.66
CA VAL A 56 11.56 -4.46 7.96
C VAL A 56 12.70 -4.71 6.99
N HIS A 57 13.23 -5.92 7.05
CA HIS A 57 14.32 -6.36 6.20
C HIS A 57 13.74 -7.05 4.97
N PHE A 58 14.12 -6.55 3.80
CA PHE A 58 13.70 -7.06 2.52
C PHE A 58 14.89 -7.60 1.75
N ALA A 59 14.67 -8.69 1.01
CA ALA A 59 15.60 -9.15 0.00
C ALA A 59 14.89 -9.51 -1.30
N SER A 60 15.60 -9.37 -2.41
CA SER A 60 15.19 -9.93 -3.69
C SER A 60 16.33 -10.77 -4.26
N ILE A 61 16.00 -11.95 -4.78
CA ILE A 61 16.92 -12.81 -5.53
C ILE A 61 16.45 -12.85 -6.97
N ASP A 62 17.26 -12.39 -7.90
CA ASP A 62 17.05 -12.58 -9.34
C ASP A 62 17.72 -13.89 -9.75
N HIS A 63 16.91 -14.91 -10.02
CA HIS A 63 17.32 -16.27 -10.38
C HIS A 63 16.72 -16.66 -11.74
N CYS A 64 17.27 -17.66 -12.41
CA CYS A 64 16.94 -18.05 -13.79
C CYS A 64 15.44 -18.12 -14.15
N ASP A 65 14.57 -18.42 -13.17
CA ASP A 65 13.12 -18.57 -13.35
C ASP A 65 12.30 -17.32 -12.95
N GLY A 66 12.93 -16.28 -12.41
CA GLY A 66 12.28 -15.04 -12.01
C GLY A 66 12.89 -14.40 -10.76
N VAL A 67 12.14 -13.47 -10.15
CA VAL A 67 12.57 -12.75 -8.95
C VAL A 67 11.79 -13.25 -7.73
N ASP A 68 12.52 -13.78 -6.75
CA ASP A 68 11.99 -14.14 -5.45
C ASP A 68 12.14 -13.01 -4.45
N TYR A 69 11.10 -12.77 -3.66
CA TYR A 69 11.06 -11.69 -2.65
C TYR A 69 10.92 -12.26 -1.25
N PHE A 70 11.76 -11.75 -0.35
CA PHE A 70 11.81 -12.15 1.05
C PHE A 70 11.59 -10.95 1.95
N LEU A 71 10.83 -11.14 3.02
CA LEU A 71 10.49 -10.10 3.97
C LEU A 71 10.56 -10.67 5.39
N ALA A 72 11.29 -9.99 6.26
CA ALA A 72 11.48 -10.42 7.64
C ALA A 72 11.57 -9.24 8.63
N PRO A 73 11.16 -9.44 9.89
CA PRO A 73 11.23 -8.38 10.92
C PRO A 73 12.63 -8.18 11.49
N SER A 74 13.61 -9.01 11.09
CA SER A 74 14.99 -8.89 11.57
C SER A 74 15.98 -9.46 10.55
N ARG A 75 17.23 -8.97 10.58
CA ARG A 75 18.30 -9.51 9.74
C ARG A 75 18.53 -11.01 9.95
N PRO A 76 18.63 -11.56 11.18
CA PRO A 76 18.81 -13.01 11.35
C PRO A 76 17.69 -13.84 10.72
N THR A 77 16.44 -13.40 10.85
CA THR A 77 15.30 -14.08 10.21
C THR A 77 15.38 -14.01 8.69
N LEU A 78 15.76 -12.86 8.13
CA LEU A 78 15.97 -12.73 6.68
C LEU A 78 17.10 -13.65 6.20
N THR A 79 18.24 -13.67 6.90
CA THR A 79 19.36 -14.55 6.56
C THR A 79 18.94 -16.02 6.58
N GLY A 80 18.13 -16.44 7.55
CA GLY A 80 17.59 -17.81 7.59
C GLY A 80 16.74 -18.15 6.37
N GLN A 81 15.83 -17.26 5.96
CA GLN A 81 15.02 -17.43 4.74
C GLN A 81 15.89 -17.52 3.48
N LEU A 82 16.89 -16.65 3.36
CA LEU A 82 17.82 -16.67 2.23
C LEU A 82 18.66 -17.96 2.22
N ALA A 83 19.07 -18.45 3.39
CA ALA A 83 19.81 -19.69 3.50
C ALA A 83 18.97 -20.92 3.14
N GLU A 84 17.67 -20.93 3.44
CA GLU A 84 16.75 -21.97 2.97
C GLU A 84 16.70 -22.01 1.44
N PHE A 85 16.51 -20.85 0.78
CA PHE A 85 16.60 -20.74 -0.67
C PHE A 85 17.94 -21.27 -1.20
N CYS A 86 19.05 -20.79 -0.66
CA CYS A 86 20.38 -21.21 -1.11
C CYS A 86 20.63 -22.72 -0.90
N ARG A 87 20.04 -23.35 0.12
CA ARG A 87 20.16 -24.79 0.35
C ARG A 87 19.34 -25.60 -0.66
N GLU A 88 18.16 -25.13 -1.03
CA GLU A 88 17.32 -25.73 -2.06
C GLU A 88 18.04 -25.72 -3.42
N HIS A 89 18.68 -24.60 -3.75
CA HIS A 89 19.37 -24.39 -5.01
C HIS A 89 20.87 -24.74 -4.97
N TRP A 90 21.39 -25.24 -3.85
CA TRP A 90 22.81 -25.56 -3.68
C TRP A 90 23.42 -26.47 -4.77
N PRO A 91 22.71 -27.46 -5.33
CA PRO A 91 23.26 -28.30 -6.40
C PRO A 91 23.72 -27.52 -7.65
N GLU A 92 23.20 -26.30 -7.89
CA GLU A 92 23.51 -25.48 -9.06
C GLU A 92 24.97 -25.00 -9.08
N ILE A 93 25.56 -24.73 -7.92
CA ILE A 93 26.95 -24.24 -7.81
C ILE A 93 28.01 -25.35 -7.87
N ASN A 94 27.59 -26.61 -8.06
CA ASN A 94 28.45 -27.81 -8.16
C ASN A 94 29.55 -27.86 -7.08
N HIS A 95 29.18 -27.51 -5.84
CA HIS A 95 30.12 -27.43 -4.72
C HIS A 95 29.97 -28.64 -3.81
N GLN A 96 31.08 -29.38 -3.60
CA GLN A 96 31.09 -30.64 -2.85
C GLN A 96 30.97 -30.47 -1.32
N GLN A 97 31.00 -29.25 -0.80
CA GLN A 97 30.83 -29.01 0.63
C GLN A 97 29.41 -29.33 1.06
N ASP A 98 29.28 -30.04 2.17
CA ASP A 98 27.99 -30.32 2.80
C ASP A 98 27.37 -29.04 3.36
N HIS A 99 26.38 -28.50 2.65
CA HIS A 99 25.66 -27.28 3.00
C HIS A 99 24.76 -27.42 4.24
N ALA A 100 24.42 -28.65 4.64
CA ALA A 100 23.63 -28.89 5.85
C ALA A 100 24.44 -28.64 7.12
N SER A 101 25.78 -28.66 7.03
CA SER A 101 26.70 -28.40 8.13
C SER A 101 27.06 -26.93 8.32
N LEU A 102 26.66 -26.05 7.39
CA LEU A 102 27.03 -24.64 7.37
C LEU A 102 25.97 -23.77 8.03
N ASP A 103 26.45 -22.73 8.73
CA ASP A 103 25.60 -21.67 9.26
C ASP A 103 24.97 -20.86 8.11
N ASP A 104 23.85 -20.21 8.39
CA ASP A 104 23.05 -19.50 7.40
C ASP A 104 23.82 -18.39 6.66
N GLU A 105 24.69 -17.64 7.37
CA GLU A 105 25.49 -16.59 6.74
C GLU A 105 26.52 -17.17 5.77
N THR A 106 27.17 -18.28 6.17
CA THR A 106 28.13 -18.98 5.33
C THR A 106 27.46 -19.60 4.10
N VAL A 107 26.29 -20.21 4.24
CA VAL A 107 25.52 -20.75 3.11
C VAL A 107 25.22 -19.65 2.09
N VAL A 108 24.61 -18.55 2.52
CA VAL A 108 24.24 -17.44 1.63
C VAL A 108 25.47 -16.89 0.92
N ARG A 109 26.56 -16.62 1.66
CA ARG A 109 27.80 -16.11 1.09
C ARG A 109 28.37 -17.05 0.03
N GLU A 110 28.49 -18.34 0.32
CA GLU A 110 29.11 -19.29 -0.62
C GLU A 110 28.26 -19.52 -1.87
N TYR A 111 26.94 -19.53 -1.74
CA TYR A 111 26.02 -19.65 -2.88
C TYR A 111 26.21 -18.50 -3.87
N PHE A 112 26.07 -17.24 -3.43
CA PHE A 112 26.17 -16.08 -4.33
C PHE A 112 27.61 -15.84 -4.85
N ASN A 113 28.65 -16.21 -4.10
CA ASN A 113 30.02 -16.14 -4.59
C ASN A 113 30.30 -17.09 -5.76
N ARG A 114 29.55 -18.20 -5.85
CA ARG A 114 29.76 -19.27 -6.84
C ARG A 114 28.67 -19.32 -7.91
N HIS A 115 27.64 -18.49 -7.77
CA HIS A 115 26.55 -18.34 -8.73
C HIS A 115 26.51 -16.90 -9.28
N PRO A 116 27.48 -16.50 -10.13
CA PRO A 116 27.64 -15.10 -10.55
C PRO A 116 26.47 -14.57 -11.38
N ASP A 117 25.64 -15.45 -11.94
CA ASP A 117 24.46 -15.11 -12.73
C ASP A 117 23.20 -14.90 -11.87
N THR A 118 23.28 -15.11 -10.55
CA THR A 118 22.17 -14.87 -9.60
C THR A 118 22.50 -13.66 -8.74
N TYR A 119 21.57 -12.70 -8.66
CA TYR A 119 21.80 -11.44 -7.95
C TYR A 119 20.96 -11.33 -6.68
N LEU A 120 21.62 -11.06 -5.54
CA LEU A 120 20.98 -10.74 -4.26
C LEU A 120 20.99 -9.23 -4.02
N SER A 121 19.83 -8.66 -3.77
CA SER A 121 19.68 -7.31 -3.20
C SER A 121 19.07 -7.40 -1.81
N THR A 122 19.56 -6.59 -0.88
CA THR A 122 18.97 -6.47 0.46
C THR A 122 18.79 -5.00 0.84
N GLN A 123 17.68 -4.69 1.47
CA GLN A 123 17.36 -3.35 1.94
C GLN A 123 16.62 -3.41 3.29
N VAL A 124 16.67 -2.30 4.02
CA VAL A 124 15.92 -2.13 5.26
C VAL A 124 15.02 -0.94 5.06
N GLU A 125 13.71 -1.18 5.19
CA GLU A 125 12.70 -0.16 5.00
C GLU A 125 11.93 0.05 6.31
N PRO A 126 11.81 1.30 6.79
CA PRO A 126 10.98 1.59 7.95
C PRO A 126 9.51 1.53 7.55
N LEU A 127 8.77 0.61 8.18
CA LEU A 127 7.32 0.55 8.07
C LEU A 127 6.73 1.56 9.06
N ALA A 128 6.29 2.69 8.51
CA ALA A 128 5.67 3.74 9.29
C ALA A 128 4.34 3.24 9.90
N PRO A 129 3.96 3.76 11.08
CA PRO A 129 2.61 3.57 11.59
C PRO A 129 1.64 4.12 10.57
N GLU A 130 0.78 3.26 10.06
CA GLU A 130 -0.37 3.68 9.28
C GLU A 130 -1.63 3.32 10.03
N ARG A 131 -2.50 4.30 10.16
CA ARG A 131 -3.83 4.06 10.68
C ARG A 131 -4.52 3.19 9.64
N LEU A 132 -5.23 2.15 10.09
CA LEU A 132 -6.14 1.44 9.21
C LEU A 132 -7.00 2.49 8.51
N ALA A 133 -6.83 2.63 7.19
CA ALA A 133 -7.63 3.56 6.43
C ALA A 133 -9.09 3.25 6.79
N ASP A 134 -9.83 4.29 7.15
CA ASP A 134 -11.25 4.13 7.39
C ASP A 134 -11.79 3.40 6.17
N ARG A 135 -12.46 2.25 6.32
CA ARG A 135 -12.98 1.53 5.14
C ARG A 135 -13.90 2.43 4.30
N ALA A 136 -14.40 3.52 4.90
CA ALA A 136 -15.10 4.62 4.26
C ALA A 136 -14.26 5.49 3.30
N LEU A 137 -12.93 5.54 3.44
CA LEU A 137 -11.99 6.23 2.53
C LEU A 137 -11.70 5.43 1.27
N LEU A 138 -11.89 4.10 1.30
CA LEU A 138 -12.03 3.33 0.07
C LEU A 138 -13.39 3.70 -0.52
N MET A 139 -13.42 4.71 -1.39
CA MET A 139 -14.62 5.08 -2.15
C MET A 139 -15.00 3.91 -3.06
N ALA A 140 -15.74 2.94 -2.52
CA ALA A 140 -16.38 1.90 -3.29
C ALA A 140 -17.55 2.55 -4.05
N GLY A 141 -17.30 2.92 -5.30
CA GLY A 141 -18.28 3.53 -6.18
C GLY A 141 -18.48 2.68 -7.43
N ARG A 142 -19.70 2.64 -7.95
CA ARG A 142 -19.98 1.99 -9.24
C ARG A 142 -19.24 2.76 -10.34
N VAL A 143 -18.47 2.03 -11.15
CA VAL A 143 -17.79 2.57 -12.34
C VAL A 143 -18.65 2.24 -13.56
N LEU A 144 -18.91 3.24 -14.40
CA LEU A 144 -19.58 3.04 -15.69
C LEU A 144 -18.55 3.13 -16.83
N PRO A 145 -18.30 2.03 -17.57
CA PRO A 145 -17.46 2.07 -18.75
C PRO A 145 -18.22 2.66 -19.94
N LEU A 146 -17.61 3.59 -20.68
CA LEU A 146 -18.16 4.16 -21.92
C LEU A 146 -17.06 4.36 -22.96
N SER A 147 -17.44 4.42 -24.23
CA SER A 147 -16.51 4.74 -25.29
C SER A 147 -16.01 6.17 -25.16
N ASN A 148 -14.71 6.40 -25.32
CA ASN A 148 -14.13 7.75 -25.43
C ASN A 148 -14.64 8.52 -26.66
N ARG A 149 -15.28 7.83 -27.62
CA ARG A 149 -16.00 8.44 -28.76
C ARG A 149 -17.18 9.31 -28.35
N HIS A 150 -17.62 9.26 -27.10
CA HIS A 150 -18.61 10.20 -26.58
C HIS A 150 -18.03 11.58 -26.26
N LEU A 151 -16.71 11.75 -26.37
CA LEU A 151 -16.03 13.02 -26.21
C LEU A 151 -15.49 13.52 -27.55
N SER A 152 -15.60 14.83 -27.75
CA SER A 152 -14.96 15.52 -28.86
C SER A 152 -13.43 15.54 -28.67
N PRO A 153 -12.66 15.69 -29.76
CA PRO A 153 -11.21 15.82 -29.68
C PRO A 153 -10.75 16.99 -28.79
N GLY A 154 -11.49 18.09 -28.79
CA GLY A 154 -11.21 19.26 -27.94
C GLY A 154 -11.38 18.93 -26.46
N THR A 155 -12.42 18.19 -26.10
CA THR A 155 -12.64 17.76 -24.71
C THR A 155 -11.58 16.77 -24.24
N CYS A 156 -11.14 15.84 -25.11
CA CYS A 156 -10.00 14.96 -24.79
C CYS A 156 -8.70 15.73 -24.55
N HIS A 157 -8.47 16.83 -25.28
CA HIS A 157 -7.33 17.72 -25.04
C HIS A 157 -7.43 18.42 -23.68
N ASN A 158 -8.61 18.95 -23.33
CA ASN A 158 -8.83 19.58 -22.03
C ASN A 158 -8.59 18.61 -20.87
N LEU A 159 -9.04 17.34 -20.99
CA LEU A 159 -8.80 16.32 -19.97
C LEU A 159 -7.30 16.08 -19.73
N LEU A 160 -6.48 16.16 -20.78
CA LEU A 160 -5.03 16.05 -20.67
C LEU A 160 -4.43 17.24 -19.90
N GLU A 161 -4.82 18.47 -20.23
CA GLU A 161 -4.36 19.66 -19.50
C GLU A 161 -4.74 19.61 -18.01
N TRP A 162 -5.94 19.11 -17.68
CA TRP A 162 -6.39 19.02 -16.29
C TRP A 162 -5.68 17.95 -15.46
N THR A 163 -4.94 17.03 -16.09
CA THR A 163 -4.07 16.10 -15.33
C THR A 163 -2.95 16.83 -14.59
N GLU A 164 -2.57 18.03 -15.04
CA GLU A 164 -1.49 18.81 -14.44
C GLU A 164 -1.95 19.64 -13.22
N THR A 165 -3.24 19.57 -12.87
CA THR A 165 -3.84 20.32 -11.74
C THR A 165 -4.00 19.43 -10.50
N ASP A 166 -4.28 20.06 -9.34
CA ASP A 166 -4.31 19.49 -7.97
C ASP A 166 -4.85 18.05 -7.82
N ALA A 167 -4.18 17.27 -6.97
CA ALA A 167 -4.13 15.81 -7.02
C ALA A 167 -5.40 15.07 -6.55
N GLN A 168 -6.30 15.72 -5.80
CA GLN A 168 -7.38 14.99 -5.13
C GLN A 168 -8.67 14.80 -5.94
N ALA A 169 -8.83 15.49 -7.08
CA ALA A 169 -10.05 15.40 -7.87
C ALA A 169 -9.82 15.16 -9.38
N ARG A 170 -8.59 15.25 -9.88
CA ARG A 170 -8.32 15.27 -11.33
C ARG A 170 -8.77 14.00 -12.08
N PRO A 171 -9.12 14.12 -13.37
CA PRO A 171 -9.14 12.98 -14.29
C PRO A 171 -7.81 12.22 -14.22
N LEU A 172 -7.89 10.89 -14.16
CA LEU A 172 -6.73 10.02 -14.21
C LEU A 172 -6.65 9.36 -15.58
N MET A 173 -5.50 9.46 -16.21
CA MET A 173 -5.22 8.71 -17.42
C MET A 173 -4.95 7.25 -17.05
N VAL A 174 -5.67 6.32 -17.69
CA VAL A 174 -5.64 4.88 -17.35
C VAL A 174 -4.69 4.10 -18.27
N THR A 175 -4.18 4.76 -19.31
CA THR A 175 -3.35 4.17 -20.35
C THR A 175 -2.13 5.03 -20.62
N ASP A 176 -1.03 4.43 -21.08
CA ASP A 176 0.20 5.17 -21.47
C ASP A 176 0.02 6.07 -22.71
N THR A 177 -1.18 6.02 -23.32
CA THR A 177 -1.63 6.91 -24.40
C THR A 177 -2.90 7.62 -23.95
N PRO A 178 -3.22 8.85 -24.40
CA PRO A 178 -4.39 9.62 -23.94
C PRO A 178 -5.71 9.12 -24.56
N LEU A 179 -5.91 7.80 -24.57
CA LEU A 179 -7.08 7.13 -25.12
C LEU A 179 -8.03 6.64 -24.03
N GLY A 180 -7.60 6.60 -22.77
CA GLY A 180 -8.39 6.13 -21.63
C GLY A 180 -8.38 7.09 -20.43
N TRP A 181 -9.57 7.39 -19.89
CA TRP A 181 -9.78 8.32 -18.79
C TRP A 181 -10.63 7.72 -17.68
N PHE A 182 -10.21 7.90 -16.44
CA PHE A 182 -11.01 7.65 -15.25
C PHE A 182 -11.39 8.99 -14.62
N VAL A 183 -12.69 9.28 -14.55
CA VAL A 183 -13.19 10.61 -14.18
C VAL A 183 -14.23 10.46 -13.06
N PRO A 184 -14.09 11.19 -11.92
CA PRO A 184 -15.16 11.24 -10.93
C PRO A 184 -16.39 11.97 -11.49
N THR A 185 -17.58 11.47 -11.21
CA THR A 185 -18.82 12.11 -11.70
C THR A 185 -19.18 13.39 -10.92
N ALA A 186 -18.53 13.63 -9.79
CA ALA A 186 -18.61 14.87 -9.05
C ALA A 186 -17.87 15.99 -9.80
N ARG A 187 -18.51 17.15 -9.96
CA ARG A 187 -17.95 18.32 -10.69
C ARG A 187 -16.79 19.04 -9.96
N SER A 188 -16.20 18.44 -8.94
CA SER A 188 -15.23 19.11 -8.07
C SER A 188 -13.82 19.24 -8.66
N PHE A 189 -13.58 18.75 -9.87
CA PHE A 189 -12.25 18.64 -10.46
C PHE A 189 -11.87 19.75 -11.44
N VAL A 190 -12.80 20.67 -11.76
CA VAL A 190 -12.52 21.85 -12.58
C VAL A 190 -13.20 23.07 -11.96
N SER A 191 -12.49 24.19 -11.89
CA SER A 191 -13.05 25.50 -11.56
C SER A 191 -13.53 26.20 -12.83
N GLY A 192 -14.74 25.88 -13.30
CA GLY A 192 -15.33 26.50 -14.49
C GLY A 192 -16.45 25.70 -15.14
N ASP A 193 -16.92 26.18 -16.29
CA ASP A 193 -17.89 25.46 -17.11
C ASP A 193 -17.22 24.26 -17.78
N LEU A 194 -17.90 23.10 -17.72
CA LEU A 194 -17.46 21.89 -18.41
C LEU A 194 -17.85 21.96 -19.89
N PRO A 195 -17.05 21.39 -20.80
CA PRO A 195 -17.49 21.10 -22.15
C PRO A 195 -18.81 20.32 -22.17
N ASP A 196 -19.72 20.65 -23.09
CA ASP A 196 -21.09 20.11 -23.14
C ASP A 196 -21.12 18.58 -23.24
N ASP A 197 -20.19 18.00 -24.00
CA ASP A 197 -20.05 16.55 -24.17
C ASP A 197 -19.57 15.87 -22.89
N LEU A 198 -18.60 16.45 -22.17
CA LEU A 198 -18.15 15.96 -20.88
C LEU A 198 -19.26 16.05 -19.82
N ASP A 199 -19.98 17.16 -19.76
CA ASP A 199 -21.09 17.30 -18.82
C ASP A 199 -22.21 16.29 -19.11
N ALA A 200 -22.48 16.02 -20.39
CA ALA A 200 -23.46 15.02 -20.81
C ALA A 200 -23.07 13.60 -20.34
N VAL A 201 -21.82 13.17 -20.53
CA VAL A 201 -21.38 11.83 -20.08
C VAL A 201 -21.33 11.71 -18.56
N LEU A 202 -20.93 12.76 -17.83
CA LEU A 202 -20.92 12.76 -16.36
C LEU A 202 -22.34 12.73 -15.81
N ARG A 203 -23.27 13.48 -16.41
CA ARG A 203 -24.69 13.45 -16.05
C ARG A 203 -25.30 12.07 -16.32
N PHE A 204 -25.03 11.47 -17.48
CA PHE A 204 -25.47 10.11 -17.80
C PHE A 204 -24.95 9.11 -16.76
N ALA A 205 -23.68 9.18 -16.39
CA ALA A 205 -23.12 8.32 -15.35
C ALA A 205 -23.85 8.49 -14.00
N ARG A 206 -24.17 9.72 -13.59
CA ARG A 206 -24.96 9.98 -12.36
C ARG A 206 -26.39 9.46 -12.45
N GLU A 207 -27.06 9.61 -13.59
CA GLU A 207 -28.40 9.06 -13.83
C GLU A 207 -28.42 7.52 -13.72
N HIS A 208 -27.28 6.87 -13.94
CA HIS A 208 -27.07 5.44 -13.77
C HIS A 208 -26.42 5.06 -12.43
N ASP A 209 -26.44 5.92 -11.42
CA ASP A 209 -25.88 5.64 -10.08
C ASP A 209 -24.38 5.26 -10.11
N ALA A 210 -23.63 5.81 -11.06
CA ALA A 210 -22.19 5.65 -11.16
C ALA A 210 -21.46 6.84 -10.51
N ALA A 211 -20.56 6.52 -9.59
CA ALA A 211 -19.69 7.50 -8.93
C ALA A 211 -18.49 7.87 -9.82
N TYR A 212 -18.14 6.99 -10.75
CA TYR A 212 -17.00 7.14 -11.63
C TYR A 212 -17.33 6.73 -13.06
N LEU A 213 -16.67 7.37 -14.00
CA LEU A 213 -16.72 7.06 -15.42
C LEU A 213 -15.35 6.53 -15.86
N LEU A 214 -15.36 5.42 -16.60
CA LEU A 214 -14.18 4.90 -17.30
C LEU A 214 -14.41 5.06 -18.80
N LEU A 215 -13.72 6.00 -19.42
CA LEU A 215 -13.75 6.23 -20.86
C LEU A 215 -12.58 5.49 -21.50
N GLY A 216 -12.85 4.72 -22.55
CA GLY A 216 -11.80 4.02 -23.30
C GLY A 216 -12.25 3.66 -24.71
N PRO A 217 -11.34 3.27 -25.60
CA PRO A 217 -11.71 2.85 -26.95
C PRO A 217 -12.66 1.64 -26.97
N ASP A 218 -12.53 0.76 -25.98
CA ASP A 218 -13.32 -0.48 -25.86
C ASP A 218 -14.58 -0.34 -25.00
N GLY A 219 -14.91 0.87 -24.54
CA GLY A 219 -16.12 1.11 -23.75
C GLY A 219 -17.40 1.11 -24.60
N ASP A 220 -18.54 0.95 -23.94
CA ASP A 220 -19.83 0.87 -24.62
C ASP A 220 -20.22 2.19 -25.30
N ILE A 221 -20.83 2.08 -26.49
CA ILE A 221 -21.46 3.20 -27.20
C ILE A 221 -22.97 3.14 -26.94
N THR A 222 -23.55 4.27 -26.56
CA THR A 222 -25.00 4.41 -26.35
C THR A 222 -25.61 5.48 -27.24
N GLU A 223 -26.83 5.26 -27.71
CA GLU A 223 -27.60 6.23 -28.51
C GLU A 223 -28.04 7.46 -27.68
N ALA A 224 -27.98 7.36 -26.35
CA ALA A 224 -28.35 8.44 -25.44
C ALA A 224 -27.32 9.58 -25.36
N LEU A 225 -26.13 9.38 -25.94
CA LEU A 225 -25.01 10.33 -25.91
C LEU A 225 -24.51 10.60 -27.34
N PRO A 226 -24.01 11.82 -27.62
CA PRO A 226 -23.43 12.12 -28.92
C PRO A 226 -22.19 11.24 -29.18
N VAL A 227 -21.95 10.88 -30.44
CA VAL A 227 -20.78 10.09 -30.86
C VAL A 227 -19.98 10.92 -31.85
N PHE A 228 -18.68 11.04 -31.58
CA PHE A 228 -17.69 11.71 -32.40
C PHE A 228 -16.80 10.66 -33.10
N TYR A 229 -16.36 10.96 -34.32
CA TYR A 229 -15.55 10.10 -35.18
C TYR A 229 -14.19 10.72 -35.48
#